data_AF-A0A392RT53-F1
#
_entry.id   AF-A0A392RT53-F1
#
_cell.length_a   1.000
_cell.length_b   1.000
_cell.length_c   1.000
_cell.angle_alpha   90.00
_cell.angle_beta   90.00
_cell.angle_gamma   90.00
#
_symmetry.space_group_name_H-M   'P 1'
#
loop_
_entity.id
_entity.type
_entity.pdbx_description
1 polymer ?
#
loop_
_entity_poly.entity_id
_entity_poly.type
_entity_poly.pdbx_seq_one_letter_code
_entity_poly.pdbx_strand_id
1 'polypeptide(L)'
;MEERIVVEKILRSMTVKFNYVVCAIEESNNVETLSIDELQGSLLVHEQKMKPIKEEDQALKVAYGDRNAGRGRERGAKGGQ
;
A
#
# COMPACT_ATOMS: atom_id res chain seq x y z
N MET A 1 26.22 -7.05 -23.51
CA MET A 1 26.02 -5.88 -22.63
C MET A 1 25.82 -6.44 -21.24
N GLU A 2 26.55 -5.98 -20.23
CA GLU A 2 26.36 -6.49 -18.87
C GLU A 2 24.98 -6.04 -18.36
N GLU A 3 24.18 -6.98 -17.85
CA GLU A 3 22.81 -6.71 -17.38
C GLU A 3 22.79 -5.62 -16.31
N ARG A 4 23.80 -5.60 -15.42
CA ARG A 4 24.06 -4.53 -14.45
C ARG A 4 24.05 -3.14 -15.06
N ILE A 5 24.76 -2.93 -16.17
CA ILE A 5 24.83 -1.62 -16.85
C ILE A 5 23.47 -1.23 -17.42
N VAL A 6 22.69 -2.21 -17.87
CA VAL A 6 21.34 -1.97 -18.39
C VAL A 6 20.40 -1.59 -17.24
N VAL A 7 20.44 -2.32 -16.13
CA VAL A 7 19.67 -2.03 -14.90
C VAL A 7 20.00 -0.64 -14.38
N GLU A 8 21.28 -0.29 -14.25
CA GLU A 8 21.73 1.06 -13.84
C GLU A 8 21.20 2.16 -14.76
N LYS A 9 21.25 1.94 -16.07
CA LYS A 9 20.69 2.90 -17.05
C LYS A 9 19.18 3.06 -16.91
N ILE A 10 18.46 1.96 -16.69
CA ILE A 10 17.01 1.99 -16.49
C ILE A 10 16.67 2.77 -15.22
N LEU A 11 17.29 2.42 -14.09
CA LEU A 11 17.10 3.10 -12.81
C LEU A 11 17.41 4.60 -12.91
N ARG A 12 18.51 4.97 -13.57
CA ARG A 12 18.89 6.37 -13.81
C ARG A 12 17.94 7.11 -14.75
N SER A 13 17.27 6.41 -15.66
CA SER A 13 16.28 6.98 -16.58
C SER A 13 14.85 7.04 -16.01
N MET A 14 14.63 6.47 -14.81
CA MET A 14 13.32 6.47 -14.18
C MET A 14 12.89 7.88 -13.75
N THR A 15 11.58 8.10 -13.76
CA THR A 15 10.99 9.36 -13.31
C THR A 15 10.92 9.45 -11.80
N VAL A 16 10.86 10.67 -11.26
CA VAL A 16 10.71 10.97 -9.81
C VAL A 16 9.59 10.19 -9.11
N LYS A 17 8.58 9.75 -9.86
CA LYS A 17 7.47 8.94 -9.36
C LYS A 17 7.92 7.59 -8.81
N PHE A 18 9.04 7.06 -9.29
CA PHE A 18 9.60 5.76 -8.89
C PHE A 18 10.81 5.88 -7.97
N ASN A 19 11.14 7.08 -7.47
CA ASN A 19 12.29 7.30 -6.58
C ASN A 19 12.31 6.34 -5.38
N TYR A 20 11.15 6.02 -4.81
CA TYR A 20 11.05 5.04 -3.72
C TYR A 20 11.58 3.66 -4.13
N VAL A 21 11.22 3.20 -5.33
CA VAL A 21 11.65 1.91 -5.85
C VAL A 21 13.14 1.93 -6.18
N VAL A 22 13.63 3.03 -6.76
CA VAL A 22 15.07 3.21 -7.07
C VAL A 22 15.90 3.17 -5.79
N CYS A 23 15.54 3.96 -4.76
CA CYS A 23 16.26 3.96 -3.48
C CYS A 23 16.22 2.58 -2.81
N ALA A 24 15.08 1.89 -2.80
CA ALA A 24 14.99 0.55 -2.21
C ALA A 24 15.92 -0.48 -2.90
N ILE A 25 16.05 -0.39 -4.23
CA ILE A 25 16.94 -1.26 -5.01
C ILE A 25 18.41 -0.92 -4.77
N GLU A 26 18.76 0.36 -4.69
CA GLU A 26 20.11 0.83 -4.38
C GLU A 26 20.54 0.45 -2.96
N GLU A 27 19.69 0.69 -1.96
CA GLU A 27 19.94 0.38 -0.55
C GLU A 27 20.10 -1.13 -0.29
N SER A 28 19.38 -1.96 -1.05
CA SER A 28 19.47 -3.43 -0.94
C SER A 28 20.65 -4.04 -1.70
N ASN A 29 21.49 -3.23 -2.37
CA ASN A 29 22.55 -3.69 -3.29
C ASN A 29 22.05 -4.65 -4.38
N ASN A 30 20.75 -4.64 -4.68
CA ASN A 30 20.16 -5.62 -5.59
C ASN A 30 20.50 -5.31 -7.06
N VAL A 31 21.06 -4.13 -7.37
CA VAL A 31 21.50 -3.73 -8.72
C VAL A 31 22.52 -4.69 -9.34
N GLU A 32 23.32 -5.38 -8.52
CA GLU A 32 24.37 -6.30 -9.00
C GLU A 32 23.85 -7.69 -9.36
N THR A 33 22.69 -8.06 -8.80
CA THR A 33 22.11 -9.41 -8.91
C THR A 33 20.76 -9.42 -9.65
N LEU A 34 20.13 -8.26 -9.81
CA LEU A 34 18.84 -8.11 -10.50
C LEU A 34 18.98 -8.42 -11.99
N SER A 35 18.17 -9.37 -12.47
CA SER A 35 17.93 -9.53 -13.89
C SER A 35 16.99 -8.44 -14.42
N ILE A 36 17.01 -8.24 -15.74
CA ILE A 36 16.13 -7.27 -16.42
C ILE A 36 14.65 -7.64 -16.23
N ASP A 37 14.31 -8.93 -16.31
CA ASP A 37 12.94 -9.42 -16.14
C ASP A 37 12.40 -9.17 -14.73
N GLU A 38 13.22 -9.38 -13.71
CA GLU A 38 12.85 -9.10 -12.32
C GLU A 38 12.67 -7.60 -12.06
N LEU A 39 13.55 -6.76 -12.62
CA LEU A 39 13.40 -5.30 -12.53
C LEU A 39 12.09 -4.86 -13.17
N GLN A 40 11.81 -5.35 -14.38
CA GLN A 40 10.59 -5.02 -15.11
C GLN A 40 9.33 -5.49 -14.36
N GLY A 41 9.35 -6.71 -13.80
CA GLY A 41 8.26 -7.23 -12.98
C GLY A 41 8.01 -6.40 -11.72
N SER A 42 9.07 -6.00 -11.02
CA SER A 42 8.98 -5.15 -9.84
C SER A 42 8.36 -3.79 -10.16
N LEU A 43 8.84 -3.13 -11.21
CA LEU A 43 8.33 -1.82 -11.64
C LEU A 43 6.84 -1.87 -12.02
N LEU A 44 6.41 -2.93 -12.70
CA LEU A 44 5.02 -3.12 -13.11
C LEU A 44 4.09 -3.32 -11.90
N VAL A 45 4.51 -4.12 -10.92
CA VAL A 45 3.76 -4.32 -9.67
C VAL A 45 3.66 -3.02 -8.87
N HIS A 46 4.75 -2.25 -8.79
CA HIS A 46 4.75 -0.97 -8.10
C HIS A 46 3.86 0.06 -8.79
N GLU A 47 3.89 0.14 -10.13
CA GLU A 47 2.99 1.03 -10.88
C GLU A 47 1.51 0.72 -10.60
N GLN A 48 1.13 -0.56 -10.54
CA GLN A 48 -0.24 -0.97 -10.23
C GLN A 48 -0.65 -0.60 -8.81
N LYS A 49 0.25 -0.74 -7.82
CA LYS A 49 0.00 -0.41 -6.42
C LYS A 49 0.02 1.09 -6.13
N MET A 50 0.75 1.87 -6.93
CA MET A 50 0.81 3.33 -6.84
C MET A 50 -0.38 4.02 -7.51
N LYS A 51 -1.30 3.27 -8.12
CA LYS A 51 -2.62 3.81 -8.45
C LYS A 51 -3.22 4.37 -7.16
N PRO A 52 -3.75 5.62 -7.18
CA PRO A 52 -4.37 6.18 -6.01
C PRO A 52 -5.45 5.18 -5.57
N ILE A 53 -5.29 4.67 -4.35
CA ILE A 53 -6.36 3.99 -3.65
C ILE A 53 -7.49 5.02 -3.67
N LYS A 54 -8.50 4.81 -4.52
CA LYS A 54 -9.77 5.50 -4.32
C LYS A 54 -10.12 5.20 -2.88
N GLU A 55 -10.32 6.24 -2.08
CA GLU A 55 -10.43 6.23 -0.61
C GLU A 55 -11.46 5.22 -0.05
N GLU A 56 -12.21 4.54 -0.91
CA GLU A 56 -13.31 3.65 -0.61
C GLU A 56 -12.87 2.23 -0.14
N ASP A 57 -11.67 1.74 -0.50
CA ASP A 57 -11.30 0.33 -0.25
C ASP A 57 -10.40 0.06 0.97
N GLN A 58 -10.08 1.07 1.79
CA GLN A 58 -9.25 0.90 3.01
C GLN A 58 -9.90 1.38 4.31
N ALA A 59 -11.22 1.31 4.42
CA ALA A 59 -11.83 1.28 5.74
C ALA A 59 -11.67 -0.14 6.33
N LEU A 60 -10.52 -0.42 6.95
CA LEU A 60 -10.38 -1.49 7.95
C LEU A 60 -11.39 -1.19 9.07
N LYS A 61 -12.62 -1.68 8.93
CA LYS A 61 -13.64 -1.65 9.98
C LYS A 61 -13.16 -2.54 11.12
N VAL A 62 -12.44 -1.95 12.08
CA VAL A 62 -12.28 -2.57 13.39
C VAL A 62 -13.62 -2.45 14.10
N ALA A 63 -14.43 -3.51 14.02
CA ALA A 63 -15.56 -3.67 14.91
C ALA A 63 -15.00 -4.00 16.31
N TYR A 64 -14.66 -2.95 17.07
CA TYR A 64 -14.56 -3.10 18.52
C TYR A 64 -15.97 -3.47 18.97
N GLY A 65 -16.18 -4.75 19.29
CA GLY A 65 -17.43 -5.23 19.83
C GLY A 65 -17.82 -4.32 20.99
N ASP A 66 -18.99 -3.68 20.86
CA ASP A 66 -19.61 -2.84 21.88
C ASP A 66 -19.98 -3.73 23.07
N ARG A 67 -18.95 -4.09 23.83
CA ARG A 67 -19.08 -4.59 25.17
C ARG A 67 -19.24 -3.35 26.03
N ASN A 68 -20.48 -3.12 26.44
CA ASN A 68 -20.82 -2.41 27.67
C ASN A 68 -21.13 -0.90 27.56
N ALA A 69 -22.17 -0.52 26.79
CA ALA A 69 -22.91 0.72 27.03
C ALA A 69 -24.18 0.48 27.88
N GLY A 70 -24.00 -0.05 29.09
CA GLY A 70 -25.06 -0.06 30.10
C GLY A 70 -25.22 1.33 30.73
N ARG A 71 -26.30 2.05 30.44
CA ARG A 71 -26.85 3.11 31.30
C ARG A 71 -28.36 3.20 31.15
N GLY A 72 -29.07 2.67 32.15
CA GLY A 72 -30.52 2.60 32.16
C GLY A 72 -31.25 3.93 32.29
N ARG A 73 -32.56 3.86 32.03
CA ARG A 73 -33.56 4.68 32.73
C ARG A 73 -34.91 3.99 32.65
N GLU A 74 -35.21 3.28 33.73
CA GLU A 74 -36.57 2.98 34.15
C GLU A 74 -37.31 4.30 34.44
N ARG A 75 -38.52 4.47 33.86
CA ARG A 75 -39.67 5.21 34.43
C ARG A 75 -40.81 5.25 33.40
N GLY A 76 -41.87 4.47 33.65
CA GLY A 76 -43.02 4.32 32.75
C GLY A 76 -44.12 5.36 32.90
N ALA A 77 -45.26 5.12 32.21
CA ALA A 77 -46.64 5.48 32.59
C ALA A 77 -47.63 5.24 31.43
N LYS A 78 -48.67 4.44 31.70
CA LYS A 78 -50.10 4.57 31.28
C LYS A 78 -50.49 4.96 29.84
N GLY A 79 -51.27 4.08 29.20
CA GLY A 79 -52.71 4.33 28.96
C GLY A 79 -53.23 4.49 27.51
N GLY A 80 -54.28 3.72 27.17
CA GLY A 80 -55.33 3.99 26.15
C GLY A 80 -54.92 3.77 24.68
N GLN A 81 -55.72 3.20 23.78
CA GLN A 81 -57.13 2.76 23.72
C GLN A 81 -57.20 1.52 22.81
#